data_AF-A0A258XFQ2-F1
#
_entry.id   AF-A0A258XFQ2-F1
#
_cell.length_a   1.000
_cell.length_b   1.000
_cell.length_c   1.000
_cell.angle_alpha   90.00
_cell.angle_beta   90.00
_cell.angle_gamma   90.00
#
_symmetry.space_group_name_H-M   'P 1'
#
loop_
_entity.id
_entity.type
_entity.pdbx_description
1 polymer ?
#
loop_
_entity_poly.entity_id
_entity_poly.type
_entity_poly.pdbx_seq_one_letter_code
_entity_poly.pdbx_strand_id
1 'polypeptide(L)'
;MSDDAPLLADGFVSRDELQAMQAAGAVGEVAGWVFDSNGRYLDLGTNQRTGGVRVAQDLDRPAIGIAAGASKVPAIHAALNSRIINGLVTDEASARALLARG
;
A
#
# COMPACT_ATOMS: atom_id res chain seq x y z
N MET A 1 -3.34 3.07 6.46
CA MET A 1 -2.80 4.30 5.87
C MET A 1 -2.79 5.41 6.91
N SER A 2 -1.64 6.05 7.16
CA SER A 2 -1.44 7.05 8.21
C SER A 2 -1.66 8.49 7.71
N ASP A 3 -1.77 9.44 8.65
CA ASP A 3 -2.03 10.86 8.39
C ASP A 3 -0.85 11.65 7.81
N ASP A 4 0.32 11.03 7.77
CA ASP A 4 1.54 11.50 7.12
C ASP A 4 1.78 10.81 5.76
N ALA A 5 0.75 10.17 5.19
CA ALA A 5 0.86 9.51 3.90
C ALA A 5 1.35 10.48 2.80
N PRO A 6 2.32 10.08 1.94
CA PRO A 6 2.82 10.93 0.86
C PRO A 6 1.74 11.47 -0.07
N LEU A 7 0.69 10.68 -0.35
CA LEU A 7 -0.46 11.14 -1.14
C LEU A 7 -1.10 12.42 -0.59
N LEU A 8 -1.15 12.58 0.74
CA LEU A 8 -1.67 13.80 1.38
C LEU A 8 -0.58 14.87 1.45
N ALA A 9 0.64 14.53 1.87
CA ALA A 9 1.74 15.47 2.03
C ALA A 9 2.10 16.20 0.72
N ASP A 10 2.05 15.47 -0.40
CA ASP A 10 2.37 15.98 -1.73
C ASP A 10 1.15 16.62 -2.43
N GLY A 11 -0.03 16.58 -1.81
CA GLY A 11 -1.25 17.21 -2.33
C GLY A 11 -1.96 16.45 -3.45
N PHE A 12 -1.69 15.15 -3.63
CA PHE A 12 -2.43 14.30 -4.58
C PHE A 12 -3.86 14.02 -4.12
N VAL A 13 -4.09 13.99 -2.79
CA VAL A 13 -5.41 13.85 -2.19
C VAL A 13 -5.64 14.90 -1.11
N SER A 14 -6.89 15.32 -0.96
CA SER A 14 -7.33 16.14 0.16
C SER A 14 -7.41 15.33 1.47
N ARG A 15 -7.51 16.02 2.60
CA ARG A 15 -7.72 15.38 3.91
C ARG A 15 -9.02 14.57 3.96
N ASP A 16 -10.10 15.08 3.35
CA ASP A 16 -11.39 14.40 3.32
C ASP A 16 -11.32 13.12 2.47
N GLU A 17 -10.60 13.16 1.33
CA GLU A 17 -10.35 11.96 0.53
C GLU A 17 -9.49 10.93 1.29
N LEU A 18 -8.45 11.36 2.01
CA LEU A 18 -7.66 10.47 2.85
C LEU A 18 -8.53 9.78 3.91
N GLN A 19 -9.39 10.54 4.60
CA GLN A 19 -10.31 10.00 5.60
C GLN A 19 -11.31 9.03 4.99
N ALA A 20 -11.87 9.33 3.82
CA ALA A 20 -12.77 8.42 3.11
C ALA A 20 -12.07 7.10 2.74
N MET A 21 -10.82 7.17 2.27
CA MET A 21 -10.01 5.98 1.98
C MET A 21 -9.70 5.17 3.26
N GLN A 22 -9.31 5.84 4.35
CA GLN A 22 -9.07 5.19 5.64
C GLN A 22 -10.35 4.49 6.15
N ALA A 23 -11.51 5.17 6.07
CA ALA A 23 -12.80 4.62 6.47
C ALA A 23 -13.21 3.40 5.63
N ALA A 24 -12.81 3.36 4.35
CA ALA A 24 -12.99 2.23 3.47
C ALA A 24 -11.95 1.10 3.66
N GLY A 25 -11.07 1.21 4.66
CA GLY A 25 -10.11 0.17 5.01
C GLY A 25 -8.75 0.28 4.31
N ALA A 26 -8.41 1.45 3.74
CA ALA A 26 -7.11 1.65 3.10
C ALA A 26 -5.95 1.36 4.06
N VAL A 27 -5.12 0.40 3.69
CA VAL A 27 -3.93 0.03 4.46
C VAL A 27 -2.68 0.70 3.89
N GLY A 28 -2.56 0.81 2.57
CA GLY A 28 -1.43 1.46 1.88
C GLY A 28 -1.67 1.65 0.38
N GLU A 29 -0.61 2.04 -0.34
CA GLU A 29 -0.63 2.27 -1.79
C GLU A 29 0.64 1.76 -2.49
N VAL A 30 0.52 1.44 -3.78
CA VAL A 30 1.68 1.23 -4.68
C VAL A 30 1.46 2.07 -5.93
N ALA A 31 2.39 2.97 -6.24
CA ALA A 31 2.36 3.84 -7.41
C ALA A 31 1.05 4.65 -7.53
N GLY A 32 0.53 5.13 -6.39
CA GLY A 32 -0.72 5.89 -6.29
C GLY A 32 -2.00 5.05 -6.29
N TRP A 33 -1.89 3.72 -6.33
CA TRP A 33 -3.04 2.81 -6.26
C TRP A 33 -3.22 2.28 -4.84
N VAL A 34 -4.31 2.69 -4.19
CA VAL A 34 -4.63 2.39 -2.80
C VAL A 34 -5.31 1.02 -2.67
N PHE A 35 -4.95 0.24 -1.65
CA PHE A 35 -5.49 -1.10 -1.39
C PHE A 35 -5.83 -1.34 0.09
N ASP A 36 -6.67 -2.33 0.35
CA ASP A 36 -7.11 -2.75 1.70
C ASP A 36 -6.16 -3.79 2.35
N SER A 37 -6.47 -4.24 3.57
CA SER A 37 -5.67 -5.25 4.29
C SER A 37 -5.62 -6.64 3.62
N ASN A 38 -6.52 -6.92 2.68
CA ASN A 38 -6.50 -8.13 1.84
C ASN A 38 -5.75 -7.90 0.53
N GLY A 39 -5.20 -6.70 0.32
CA GLY A 39 -4.58 -6.26 -0.92
C GLY A 39 -5.55 -6.11 -2.08
N ARG A 40 -6.85 -5.91 -1.82
CA ARG A 40 -7.80 -5.52 -2.85
C ARG A 40 -7.68 -4.02 -3.09
N TYR A 41 -7.47 -3.64 -4.34
CA TYR A 41 -7.51 -2.23 -4.71
C TYR A 41 -8.90 -1.65 -4.43
N LEU A 42 -8.94 -0.47 -3.82
CA LEU A 42 -10.19 0.22 -3.54
C LEU A 42 -10.81 0.79 -4.82
N ASP A 43 -12.13 0.81 -4.90
CA ASP A 43 -12.88 1.42 -6.01
C ASP A 43 -13.54 2.75 -5.60
N LEU A 44 -12.72 3.67 -5.09
CA LEU A 44 -13.15 5.00 -4.63
C LEU A 44 -11.98 5.98 -4.60
N GLY A 45 -12.31 7.27 -4.43
CA GLY A 45 -11.32 8.33 -4.20
C GLY A 45 -10.33 8.45 -5.35
N THR A 46 -9.04 8.54 -5.02
CA THR A 46 -7.99 8.76 -6.01
C THR A 46 -7.89 7.64 -7.05
N ASN A 47 -8.22 6.40 -6.69
CA ASN A 47 -8.14 5.24 -7.60
C ASN A 47 -9.05 5.36 -8.84
N GLN A 48 -10.11 6.17 -8.79
CA GLN A 48 -11.00 6.39 -9.95
C GLN A 48 -10.41 7.33 -11.00
N ARG A 49 -9.32 8.03 -10.65
CA ARG A 49 -8.70 9.10 -11.46
C ARG A 49 -7.18 8.97 -11.57
N THR A 50 -6.57 7.98 -10.93
CA THR A 50 -5.15 7.63 -11.11
C THR A 50 -4.90 7.20 -12.55
N GLY A 51 -4.13 7.98 -13.30
CA GLY A 51 -3.73 7.65 -14.68
C GLY A 51 -2.49 6.74 -14.79
N GLY A 52 -1.80 6.47 -13.69
CA GLY A 52 -0.61 5.63 -13.65
C GLY A 52 -0.90 4.13 -13.78
N VAL A 53 0.11 3.33 -14.09
CA VAL A 53 -0.04 1.87 -14.25
C VAL A 53 -0.30 1.22 -12.89
N ARG A 54 -1.40 0.46 -12.80
CA ARG A 54 -1.68 -0.40 -11.65
C ARG A 54 -0.83 -1.66 -11.72
N VAL A 55 -0.11 -1.96 -10.64
CA VAL A 55 0.60 -3.25 -10.52
C VAL A 55 -0.47 -4.35 -10.41
N ALA A 56 -0.49 -5.27 -11.39
CA ALA A 56 -1.38 -6.41 -11.31
C ALA A 56 -0.89 -7.38 -10.22
N GLN A 57 -1.83 -8.10 -9.60
CA GLN A 57 -1.51 -9.21 -8.72
C GLN A 57 -0.98 -10.40 -9.52
N ASP A 58 -0.28 -11.32 -8.85
CA ASP A 58 0.14 -12.62 -9.39
C ASP A 58 1.03 -12.54 -10.64
N LEU A 59 1.85 -11.49 -10.73
CA LEU A 59 2.85 -11.39 -11.79
C LEU A 59 3.91 -12.49 -11.65
N ASP A 60 4.17 -13.22 -12.75
CA ASP A 60 5.30 -14.16 -12.87
C ASP A 60 6.65 -13.44 -12.89
N ARG A 61 6.66 -12.20 -13.37
CA ARG A 61 7.84 -11.34 -13.42
C ARG A 61 8.09 -10.65 -12.07
N PRO A 62 9.33 -10.22 -11.77
CA PRO A 62 9.62 -9.47 -10.56
C PRO A 62 8.77 -8.19 -10.42
N ALA A 63 8.17 -8.02 -9.24
CA ALA A 63 7.49 -6.84 -8.75
C ALA A 63 8.00 -6.59 -7.31
N ILE A 64 9.04 -5.77 -7.20
CA ILE A 64 9.83 -5.63 -5.96
C ILE A 64 9.46 -4.31 -5.28
N GLY A 65 8.92 -4.40 -4.06
CA GLY A 65 8.68 -3.24 -3.21
C GLY A 65 9.92 -2.82 -2.42
N ILE A 66 10.10 -1.52 -2.19
CA ILE A 66 11.11 -0.99 -1.27
C ILE A 66 10.37 -0.19 -0.20
N ALA A 67 10.33 -0.70 1.03
CA ALA A 67 9.60 -0.08 2.11
C ALA A 67 10.15 -0.53 3.46
N ALA A 68 10.08 0.37 4.44
CA ALA A 68 10.58 0.16 5.79
C ALA A 68 9.83 1.07 6.78
N GLY A 69 9.85 0.70 8.06
CA GLY A 69 9.27 1.45 9.16
C GLY A 69 8.00 0.80 9.72
N ALA A 70 7.82 0.90 11.04
CA ALA A 70 6.73 0.27 11.77
C ALA A 70 5.33 0.64 11.24
N SER A 71 5.13 1.88 10.80
CA SER A 71 3.86 2.36 10.24
C SER A 71 3.50 1.68 8.91
N LYS A 72 4.49 1.17 8.17
CA LYS A 72 4.30 0.53 6.85
C LYS A 72 4.09 -0.98 6.94
N VAL A 73 4.40 -1.61 8.07
CA VAL A 73 4.29 -3.08 8.25
C VAL A 73 2.92 -3.63 7.81
N PRO A 74 1.77 -3.04 8.18
CA PRO A 74 0.47 -3.54 7.73
C PRO A 74 0.30 -3.51 6.21
N ALA A 75 0.76 -2.44 5.55
CA ALA A 75 0.67 -2.29 4.10
C ALA A 75 1.60 -3.25 3.36
N ILE A 76 2.84 -3.40 3.83
CA ILE A 76 3.82 -4.33 3.27
C ILE A 76 3.29 -5.77 3.36
N HIS A 77 2.75 -6.15 4.52
CA HIS A 77 2.16 -7.47 4.73
C HIS A 77 0.99 -7.74 3.77
N ALA A 78 0.05 -6.79 3.64
CA ALA A 78 -1.08 -6.92 2.72
C ALA A 78 -0.62 -7.02 1.25
N ALA A 79 0.36 -6.22 0.82
CA ALA A 79 0.87 -6.25 -0.54
C ALA A 79 1.60 -7.57 -0.89
N LEU A 80 2.33 -8.15 0.06
CA LEU A 80 2.97 -9.46 -0.11
C LEU A 80 1.96 -10.61 -0.15
N ASN A 81 1.04 -10.67 0.81
CA ASN A 81 0.08 -11.77 0.93
C ASN A 81 -0.90 -11.82 -0.26
N SER A 82 -1.21 -10.66 -0.81
CA SER A 82 -2.07 -10.52 -2.00
C SER A 82 -1.31 -10.55 -3.32
N ARG A 83 0.02 -10.73 -3.27
CA ARG A 83 0.91 -10.80 -4.44
C ARG A 83 0.80 -9.59 -5.37
N ILE A 84 0.49 -8.40 -4.84
CA ILE A 84 0.73 -7.11 -5.52
C ILE A 84 2.24 -6.95 -5.76
N ILE A 85 3.04 -7.32 -4.76
CA ILE A 85 4.49 -7.45 -4.89
C ILE A 85 4.89 -8.90 -4.61
N ASN A 86 5.95 -9.37 -5.26
CA ASN A 86 6.52 -10.71 -5.07
C ASN A 86 7.99 -10.67 -4.62
N GLY A 87 8.52 -9.48 -4.34
CA GLY A 87 9.80 -9.27 -3.68
C GLY A 87 9.76 -8.03 -2.78
N LEU A 88 10.62 -7.99 -1.77
CA LEU A 88 10.72 -6.88 -0.82
C LEU A 88 12.18 -6.58 -0.49
N VAL A 89 12.54 -5.29 -0.51
CA VAL A 89 13.73 -4.74 0.15
C VAL A 89 13.27 -3.90 1.35
N THR A 90 13.74 -4.23 2.54
CA THR A 90 13.31 -3.63 3.82
C THR A 90 14.44 -3.61 4.86
N ASP A 91 14.26 -2.87 5.95
CA ASP A 91 15.15 -2.93 7.13
C ASP A 91 14.87 -4.16 8.03
N GLU A 92 15.80 -4.44 8.95
CA GLU A 92 15.73 -5.58 9.86
C GLU A 92 14.49 -5.52 10.78
N ALA A 93 14.19 -4.34 11.35
CA ALA A 93 13.10 -4.18 12.29
C ALA A 93 11.74 -4.50 11.64
N SER A 94 11.52 -4.02 10.42
CA SER A 94 10.29 -4.29 9.66
C SER A 94 10.25 -5.74 9.20
N ALA A 95 11.37 -6.34 8.80
CA ALA A 95 11.44 -7.77 8.45
C ALA A 95 11.02 -8.66 9.64
N ARG A 96 11.55 -8.40 10.84
CA ARG A 96 11.16 -9.11 12.06
C ARG A 96 9.68 -8.94 12.36
N ALA A 97 9.15 -7.72 12.24
CA ALA A 97 7.73 -7.44 12.47
C ALA A 97 6.81 -8.12 11.45
N LEU A 98 7.26 -8.30 10.20
CA LEU A 98 6.53 -9.01 9.16
C LEU A 98 6.51 -10.52 9.43
N LEU A 99 7.65 -11.11 9.80
CA LEU A 99 7.74 -12.54 10.15
C LEU A 99 6.88 -12.90 11.36
N ALA A 100 6.72 -11.99 12.33
CA ALA A 100 5.88 -12.21 13.51
C ALA A 100 4.36 -12.16 13.21
N ARG A 101 3.94 -11.80 11.98
CA ARG A 101 2.53 -11.76 11.55
C ARG A 101 2.10 -13.01 10.78
N GLY A 102 3.04 -13.88 10.41
CA GLY A 102 2.82 -15.11 9.65
C GLY A 102 2.68 -16.34 10.52
#